data_AF-A0A947CCZ7-F1
#
_entry.id   AF-A0A947CCZ7-F1
#
_cell.length_a   1.000
_cell.length_b   1.000
_cell.length_c   1.000
_cell.angle_alpha   90.00
_cell.angle_beta   90.00
_cell.angle_gamma   90.00
#
_symmetry.space_group_name_H-M   'P 1'
#
loop_
_entity.id
_entity.type
_entity.pdbx_description
1 polymer ?
#
loop_
_entity_poly.entity_id
_entity_poly.type
_entity_poly.pdbx_seq_one_letter_code
_entity_poly.pdbx_strand_id
1 'polypeptide(L)'
;MAEMKNAYGVRIHRWRSSSSGCAWEVRDRRGVVSRLIEAPYPRGPMSCAIFLHEIGHHAIGFGRYRPRCLEEYHAWAWAIDAMRANGFNVTAAVQKRMADSLRYAVAKAQRRGLKRVPRELLPYLETPAAT
;
A
#
# COMPACT_ATOMS: atom_id res chain seq x y z
N MET A 1 -0.23 7.52 -15.20
CA MET A 1 0.61 6.49 -14.54
C MET A 1 2.10 6.74 -14.65
N ALA A 2 2.63 7.09 -15.85
CA ALA A 2 4.04 7.49 -15.98
C ALA A 2 4.40 8.68 -15.07
N GLU A 3 3.50 9.67 -14.99
CA GLU A 3 3.66 10.87 -14.16
C GLU A 3 3.83 10.57 -12.66
N MET A 4 3.09 9.61 -12.11
CA MET A 4 3.17 9.27 -10.68
C MET A 4 4.49 8.62 -10.28
N LYS A 5 5.16 7.89 -11.17
CA LYS A 5 6.49 7.34 -10.88
C LYS A 5 7.53 8.46 -10.82
N ASN A 6 7.43 9.39 -11.76
CA ASN A 6 8.33 10.52 -11.87
C ASN A 6 8.17 11.48 -10.69
N ALA A 7 6.93 11.74 -10.26
CA ALA A 7 6.63 12.63 -9.13
C ALA A 7 7.28 12.18 -7.81
N TYR A 8 7.43 10.86 -7.59
CA TYR A 8 8.03 10.31 -6.37
C TYR A 8 9.45 9.75 -6.55
N GLY A 9 10.01 9.86 -7.76
CA GLY A 9 11.33 9.32 -8.11
C GLY A 9 11.40 7.79 -7.99
N VAL A 10 10.29 7.09 -8.19
CA VAL A 10 10.18 5.64 -8.02
C VAL A 10 10.50 4.91 -9.32
N ARG A 11 11.42 3.95 -9.25
CA ARG A 11 11.79 3.06 -10.36
C ARG A 11 11.05 1.73 -10.24
N ILE A 12 10.56 1.23 -11.36
CA ILE A 12 9.97 -0.12 -11.41
C ILE A 12 11.09 -1.13 -11.54
N HIS A 13 11.24 -1.99 -10.54
CA HIS A 13 12.16 -3.12 -10.59
C HIS A 13 11.57 -4.26 -11.43
N ARG A 14 10.29 -4.60 -11.19
CA ARG A 14 9.60 -5.67 -11.91
C ARG A 14 8.09 -5.46 -11.95
N TRP A 15 7.48 -5.79 -13.09
CA TRP A 15 6.03 -5.96 -13.18
C TRP A 15 5.63 -7.38 -12.77
N ARG A 16 4.70 -7.50 -11.82
CA ARG A 16 4.18 -8.77 -11.31
C ARG A 16 2.95 -9.21 -12.10
N SER A 17 2.80 -10.51 -12.28
CA SER A 17 1.55 -11.11 -12.77
C SER A 17 0.51 -11.29 -11.64
N SER A 18 0.97 -11.33 -10.38
CA SER A 18 0.12 -11.45 -9.19
C SER A 18 -0.49 -10.11 -8.76
N SER A 19 -1.60 -10.17 -8.02
CA SER A 19 -2.24 -9.00 -7.40
C SER A 19 -1.60 -8.59 -6.07
N SER A 20 -0.28 -8.45 -6.08
CA SER A 20 0.55 -8.05 -4.95
C SER A 20 1.75 -7.21 -5.41
N GLY A 21 2.28 -6.38 -4.53
CA GLY A 21 3.48 -5.61 -4.78
C GLY A 21 4.45 -5.63 -3.60
N CYS A 22 5.54 -4.91 -3.77
CA CYS A 22 6.53 -4.64 -2.73
C CYS A 22 7.23 -3.32 -3.05
N ALA A 23 7.52 -2.53 -2.03
CA ALA A 23 8.27 -1.29 -2.13
C ALA A 23 9.48 -1.31 -1.18
N TRP A 24 10.62 -0.82 -1.64
CA TRP A 24 11.83 -0.71 -0.81
C TRP A 24 12.76 0.39 -1.30
N GLU A 25 13.69 0.79 -0.43
CA GLU A 25 14.76 1.73 -0.73
C GLU A 25 16.11 1.01 -0.69
N VAL A 26 17.02 1.37 -1.60
CA VAL A 26 18.41 0.93 -1.60
C VAL A 26 19.29 2.17 -1.44
N ARG A 27 20.14 2.18 -0.41
CA ARG A 27 21.12 3.24 -0.21
C ARG A 27 22.49 2.74 -0.64
N ASP A 28 23.15 3.47 -1.53
CA ASP A 28 24.51 3.15 -1.94
C ASP A 28 25.55 3.67 -0.94
N ARG A 29 26.84 3.37 -1.18
CA ARG A 29 27.95 3.82 -0.33
C ARG A 29 28.11 5.35 -0.28
N ARG A 30 27.57 6.07 -1.27
CA ARG A 30 27.61 7.54 -1.35
C ARG A 30 26.39 8.18 -0.69
N GLY A 31 25.50 7.37 -0.11
CA GLY A 31 24.29 7.82 0.56
C GLY A 31 23.11 8.11 -0.37
N VAL A 32 23.25 7.85 -1.69
CA VAL A 32 22.17 8.05 -2.66
C VAL A 32 21.12 6.98 -2.45
N VAL A 33 19.86 7.42 -2.36
CA VAL A 33 18.70 6.54 -2.15
C VAL A 33 18.01 6.27 -3.48
N SER A 34 17.94 5.01 -3.87
CA SER A 34 17.12 4.52 -4.97
C SER A 34 15.80 3.96 -4.44
N ARG A 35 14.68 4.48 -4.94
CA ARG A 35 13.33 4.03 -4.61
C ARG A 35 12.84 3.03 -5.63
N LEU A 36 12.48 1.83 -5.17
CA LEU A 36 12.12 0.70 -6.02
C LEU A 36 10.76 0.15 -5.64
N ILE A 37 10.02 -0.32 -6.65
CA ILE A 37 8.83 -1.12 -6.44
C ILE A 37 8.76 -2.32 -7.40
N GLU A 38 8.03 -3.32 -6.95
CA GLU A 38 7.39 -4.31 -7.81
C GLU A 38 5.87 -4.23 -7.63
N ALA A 39 5.12 -4.30 -8.72
CA ALA A 39 3.67 -4.20 -8.67
C ALA A 39 3.05 -4.83 -9.93
N PRO A 40 1.76 -5.16 -9.95
CA PRO A 40 1.06 -5.45 -11.20
C PRO A 40 1.04 -4.22 -12.11
N TYR A 41 1.09 -4.45 -13.43
CA TYR A 41 0.93 -3.36 -14.39
C TYR A 41 -0.50 -2.78 -14.29
N PRO A 42 -0.66 -1.44 -14.13
CA PRO A 42 -1.94 -0.82 -13.82
C PRO A 42 -2.86 -0.73 -15.05
N ARG A 43 -3.44 -1.86 -15.45
CA ARG A 43 -4.41 -1.96 -16.57
C ARG A 43 -5.86 -1.65 -16.18
N GLY A 44 -6.20 -1.73 -14.90
CA GLY A 44 -7.56 -1.51 -14.41
C GLY A 44 -7.57 -1.10 -12.94
N PRO A 45 -8.77 -0.85 -12.35
CA PRO A 45 -8.89 -0.29 -11.01
C PRO A 45 -8.12 -1.06 -9.93
N MET A 46 -8.16 -2.38 -9.96
CA MET A 46 -7.47 -3.22 -8.97
C MET A 46 -5.95 -3.12 -9.07
N SER A 47 -5.39 -3.31 -10.27
CA SER A 47 -3.93 -3.24 -10.47
C SER A 47 -3.41 -1.81 -10.29
N CYS A 48 -4.22 -0.80 -10.62
CA CYS A 48 -3.98 0.60 -10.30
C CYS A 48 -3.89 0.82 -8.79
N ALA A 49 -4.85 0.31 -8.01
CA ALA A 49 -4.87 0.48 -6.56
C ALA A 49 -3.63 -0.15 -5.90
N ILE A 50 -3.26 -1.36 -6.31
CA ILE A 50 -2.06 -2.04 -5.79
C ILE A 50 -0.80 -1.29 -6.19
N PHE A 51 -0.70 -0.86 -7.44
CA PHE A 51 0.43 -0.05 -7.91
C PHE A 51 0.58 1.23 -7.09
N LEU A 52 -0.51 1.96 -6.87
CA LEU A 52 -0.51 3.18 -6.08
C LEU A 52 -0.25 2.92 -4.59
N HIS A 53 -0.64 1.77 -4.04
CA HIS A 53 -0.28 1.38 -2.68
C HIS A 53 1.24 1.26 -2.49
N GLU A 54 1.96 0.67 -3.47
CA GLU A 54 3.43 0.60 -3.41
C GLU A 54 4.09 1.98 -3.57
N ILE A 55 3.54 2.86 -4.41
CA ILE A 55 3.95 4.26 -4.46
C ILE A 55 3.65 4.97 -3.13
N GLY A 56 2.53 4.63 -2.50
CA GLY A 56 2.08 5.16 -1.22
C GLY A 56 3.10 4.94 -0.12
N HIS A 57 3.75 3.77 -0.06
CA HIS A 57 4.85 3.53 0.88
C HIS A 57 6.01 4.52 0.73
N HIS A 58 6.37 4.89 -0.51
CA HIS A 58 7.38 5.92 -0.76
C HIS A 58 6.86 7.33 -0.45
N ALA A 59 5.62 7.64 -0.84
CA ALA A 59 5.02 8.95 -0.66
C ALA A 59 4.86 9.32 0.82
N ILE A 60 4.47 8.36 1.66
CA ILE A 60 4.34 8.58 3.10
C ILE A 60 5.67 8.46 3.84
N GLY A 61 6.68 7.81 3.24
CA GLY A 61 7.99 7.51 3.82
C GLY A 61 7.99 6.25 4.70
N PHE A 62 8.96 5.37 4.47
CA PHE A 62 9.13 4.13 5.25
C PHE A 62 9.47 4.39 6.71
N GLY A 63 8.87 3.62 7.61
CA GLY A 63 9.09 3.68 9.04
C GLY A 63 8.45 4.89 9.73
N ARG A 64 7.78 5.77 8.98
CA ARG A 64 7.13 6.99 9.51
C ARG A 64 5.98 6.65 10.45
N TYR A 65 5.21 5.62 10.12
CA TYR A 65 4.05 5.19 10.91
C TYR A 65 4.33 3.85 11.58
N ARG A 66 4.03 3.77 12.87
CA ARG A 66 4.23 2.55 13.67
C ARG A 66 2.97 2.28 14.49
N PRO A 67 2.55 1.01 14.64
CA PRO A 67 3.15 -0.24 14.11
C PRO A 67 3.02 -0.39 12.57
N ARG A 68 3.67 -1.40 11.97
CA ARG A 68 3.65 -1.61 10.50
C ARG A 68 2.24 -1.67 9.90
N CYS A 69 1.25 -2.20 10.61
CA CYS A 69 -0.14 -2.19 10.13
C CYS A 69 -0.74 -0.78 10.00
N LEU A 70 -0.27 0.21 10.78
CA LEU A 70 -0.67 1.62 10.61
C LEU A 70 -0.02 2.22 9.37
N GLU A 71 1.22 1.83 9.06
CA GLU A 71 1.86 2.21 7.79
C GLU A 71 1.12 1.65 6.57
N GLU A 72 0.66 0.40 6.64
CA GLU A 72 -0.22 -0.19 5.61
C GLU A 72 -1.50 0.64 5.43
N TYR A 73 -2.12 1.08 6.53
CA TYR A 73 -3.31 1.95 6.49
C TYR A 73 -3.03 3.25 5.75
N HIS A 74 -1.97 3.97 6.12
CA HIS A 74 -1.65 5.24 5.46
C HIS A 74 -1.25 5.07 4.00
N ALA A 75 -0.54 3.98 3.65
CA ALA A 75 -0.21 3.68 2.26
C ALA A 75 -1.48 3.41 1.42
N TRP A 76 -2.44 2.66 1.97
CA TRP A 76 -3.74 2.45 1.32
C TRP A 76 -4.57 3.72 1.22
N ALA A 77 -4.67 4.51 2.28
CA ALA A 77 -5.41 5.79 2.27
C ALA A 77 -4.86 6.72 1.18
N TRP A 78 -3.53 6.88 1.14
CA TRP A 78 -2.85 7.64 0.09
C TRP A 78 -3.18 7.11 -1.31
N ALA A 79 -3.16 5.79 -1.51
CA ALA A 79 -3.45 5.19 -2.80
C ALA A 79 -4.88 5.46 -3.28
N ILE A 80 -5.87 5.37 -2.38
CA ILE A 80 -7.27 5.65 -2.70
C ILE A 80 -7.48 7.13 -3.03
N ASP A 81 -6.85 8.03 -2.28
CA ASP A 81 -6.93 9.46 -2.56
C ASP A 81 -6.23 9.81 -3.87
N ALA A 82 -5.08 9.19 -4.16
CA ALA A 82 -4.40 9.30 -5.44
C ALA A 82 -5.28 8.80 -6.61
N MET A 83 -5.99 7.67 -6.43
CA MET A 83 -6.94 7.18 -7.43
C MET A 83 -8.02 8.24 -7.72
N ARG A 84 -8.66 8.75 -6.66
CA ARG A 84 -9.72 9.77 -6.77
C ARG A 84 -9.23 11.05 -7.43
N ALA A 85 -8.09 11.58 -6.98
CA ALA A 85 -7.50 12.80 -7.49
C ALA A 85 -7.14 12.72 -8.98
N ASN A 86 -6.86 11.52 -9.48
CA ASN A 86 -6.53 11.28 -10.89
C ASN A 86 -7.74 10.76 -11.70
N GLY A 87 -8.95 10.84 -11.15
CA GLY A 87 -10.18 10.43 -11.84
C GLY A 87 -10.32 8.91 -12.06
N PHE A 88 -9.55 8.08 -11.35
CA PHE A 88 -9.70 6.63 -11.42
C PHE A 88 -10.88 6.15 -10.57
N ASN A 89 -11.65 5.20 -11.12
CA ASN A 89 -12.77 4.61 -10.40
C ASN A 89 -12.30 3.74 -9.22
N VAL A 90 -12.76 4.06 -8.01
CA VAL A 90 -12.56 3.25 -6.81
C VAL A 90 -13.76 2.31 -6.65
N THR A 91 -13.66 1.13 -7.25
CA THR A 91 -14.76 0.16 -7.24
C THR A 91 -14.96 -0.49 -5.87
N ALA A 92 -16.12 -1.11 -5.65
CA ALA A 92 -16.38 -1.91 -4.46
C ALA A 92 -15.34 -3.04 -4.26
N ALA A 93 -14.84 -3.62 -5.36
CA ALA A 93 -13.78 -4.62 -5.31
C ALA A 93 -12.45 -4.03 -4.78
N VAL A 94 -12.10 -2.81 -5.18
CA VAL A 94 -10.91 -2.10 -4.66
C VAL A 94 -11.05 -1.82 -3.17
N GLN A 95 -12.22 -1.33 -2.73
CA GLN A 95 -12.49 -1.10 -1.31
C GLN A 95 -12.42 -2.40 -0.49
N LYS A 96 -13.01 -3.48 -1.02
CA LYS A 96 -12.91 -4.81 -0.40
C LYS A 96 -11.46 -5.26 -0.29
N ARG A 97 -10.65 -5.10 -1.34
CA ARG A 97 -9.22 -5.47 -1.34
C ARG A 97 -8.44 -4.71 -0.27
N MET A 98 -8.65 -3.40 -0.16
CA MET A 98 -8.05 -2.58 0.89
C MET A 98 -8.44 -3.10 2.27
N ALA A 99 -9.73 -3.31 2.52
CA ALA A 99 -10.22 -3.80 3.81
C ALA A 99 -9.66 -5.20 4.15
N ASP A 100 -9.59 -6.11 3.19
CA ASP A 100 -8.97 -7.44 3.34
C ASP A 100 -7.48 -7.32 3.70
N SER A 101 -6.75 -6.41 3.03
CA SER A 101 -5.34 -6.15 3.30
C SER A 101 -5.11 -5.62 4.72
N LEU A 102 -5.96 -4.70 5.19
CA LEU A 102 -5.84 -4.10 6.51
C LEU A 102 -6.23 -5.08 7.62
N ARG A 103 -7.29 -5.87 7.43
CA ARG A 103 -7.64 -6.99 8.33
C ARG A 103 -6.46 -7.95 8.49
N TYR A 104 -5.86 -8.36 7.37
CA TYR A 104 -4.68 -9.23 7.40
C TYR A 104 -3.50 -8.59 8.14
N ALA A 105 -3.23 -7.30 7.89
CA ALA A 105 -2.14 -6.57 8.55
C ALA A 105 -2.34 -6.47 10.07
N VAL A 106 -3.56 -6.17 10.52
CA VAL A 106 -3.94 -6.12 11.94
C VAL A 106 -3.80 -7.50 12.58
N ALA A 107 -4.40 -8.54 11.99
CA ALA A 107 -4.31 -9.91 12.50
C ALA A 107 -2.85 -10.40 12.57
N LYS A 108 -2.02 -10.06 11.58
CA LYS A 108 -0.57 -10.33 11.58
C LYS A 108 0.16 -9.58 12.70
N ALA A 109 -0.20 -8.33 12.96
CA ALA A 109 0.41 -7.54 14.03
C ALA A 109 0.01 -8.08 15.42
N GLN A 110 -1.24 -8.46 15.63
CA GLN A 110 -1.72 -9.09 16.86
C GLN A 110 -1.00 -10.42 17.14
N ARG A 111 -0.88 -11.30 16.14
CA ARG A 111 -0.07 -12.53 16.25
C ARG A 111 1.40 -12.28 16.59
N ARG A 112 1.91 -11.08 16.31
CA ARG A 112 3.28 -10.63 16.64
C ARG A 112 3.35 -9.82 17.94
N GLY A 113 2.29 -9.82 18.75
CA GLY A 113 2.27 -9.22 20.09
C GLY A 113 1.81 -7.77 20.15
N LEU A 114 1.13 -7.25 19.12
CA LEU A 114 0.52 -5.91 19.19
C LEU A 114 -0.57 -5.89 20.27
N LYS A 115 -0.32 -5.17 21.37
CA LYS A 115 -1.25 -5.06 22.51
C LYS A 115 -2.36 -4.04 22.31
N ARG A 116 -2.06 -2.92 21.65
CA ARG A 116 -3.01 -1.82 21.42
C ARG A 116 -3.12 -1.53 19.94
N VAL A 117 -4.35 -1.64 19.43
CA VAL A 117 -4.65 -1.40 18.01
C VAL A 117 -4.84 0.11 17.81
N PRO A 118 -4.16 0.73 16.83
CA PRO A 118 -4.40 2.12 16.43
C PRO A 118 -5.87 2.40 16.09
N ARG A 119 -6.36 3.61 16.38
CA ARG A 119 -7.78 3.98 16.23
C ARG A 119 -8.27 3.78 14.79
N GLU A 120 -7.44 4.15 13.83
CA GLU A 120 -7.67 4.03 12.39
C GLU A 120 -7.92 2.58 11.96
N LEU A 121 -7.38 1.63 12.72
CA LEU A 121 -7.43 0.21 12.42
C LEU A 121 -8.57 -0.53 13.13
N LEU A 122 -9.28 0.11 14.07
CA LEU A 122 -10.41 -0.49 14.78
C LEU A 122 -11.49 -1.05 13.84
N PRO A 123 -11.86 -0.40 12.72
CA PRO A 123 -12.83 -0.95 11.77
C PRO A 123 -12.41 -2.26 11.09
N TYR A 124 -11.13 -2.66 11.21
CA TYR A 124 -10.57 -3.85 10.54
C TYR A 124 -10.20 -4.95 11.54
N LEU A 125 -10.74 -4.90 12.77
CA LEU A 125 -10.51 -5.95 13.77
C LEU A 125 -11.33 -7.22 13.50
N GLU A 126 -12.49 -7.08 12.87
CA GLU A 126 -13.39 -8.18 12.60
C GLU A 126 -13.20 -8.70 11.17
N THR A 127 -13.20 -10.02 11.01
CA THR A 127 -13.45 -10.64 9.70
C THR A 127 -14.96 -10.78 9.58
N PRO A 128 -15.64 -10.21 8.58
CA PRO A 128 -17.05 -10.49 8.38
C PRO A 128 -17.21 -12.00 8.25
N ALA A 129 -18.16 -12.57 9.01
CA ALA A 129 -18.45 -14.00 8.99
C ALA A 129 -18.59 -14.45 7.53
N ALA A 130 -17.92 -15.55 7.17
CA ALA A 130 -18.07 -16.15 5.86
C ALA A 130 -19.58 -16.42 5.66
N THR A 131 -20.19 -15.70 4.73
CA THR A 131 -21.56 -15.93 4.28
C THR A 131 -21.50 -16.80 3.04
#